data_AF-A0A927MGL8-F1
#
_entry.id   AF-A0A927MGL8-F1
#
_cell.length_a   1.000
_cell.length_b   1.000
_cell.length_c   1.000
_cell.angle_alpha   90.00
_cell.angle_beta   90.00
_cell.angle_gamma   90.00
#
_symmetry.space_group_name_H-M   'P 1'
#
loop_
_entity.id
_entity.type
_entity.pdbx_description
1 polymer ?
#
loop_
_entity_poly.entity_id
_entity_poly.type
_entity_poly.pdbx_seq_one_letter_code
_entity_poly.pdbx_strand_id
1 'polypeptide(L)'
;MKAINIEIQNLTKRSTLLGVESEANQLVYGYYKDGQSIKLQEDNLKVTEKEYRNIQEKYNEGLSAKGDVLRAKKGLREAELAVKSAKLKLDETTLQLNQKIGKELNAEHKIQILSEFSLLSSTEYDAEIMAKEMKDKHPSIVLIRKKLQEYKNILNRIDSLPNLDEAKYVKQLNGFEQQISNLTNKMDDAKTIAKEEELDKSKSGEEKIEIEAVHKKVSQEYNKARDEGSLSKVEEENYLKNISSFEKKIKNLTDKMDEADSEIQEAVAALGLWQNERVEVETAHEAVLKEYNKSLEEQRKAKLELKEYYANEIQKTEIELVKQERRLTSKVTQFATQFEVLRGQIKLAEEKVEEINTLYDQQKELYDFGEIIFLDVQKSQQSGLADQMELANYQLDYQILKEEFILFKNGYIM
;
A
#
# COMPACT_ATOMS: atom_id res chain seq x y z
N MET A 1 -4.57 -0.41 -1.97
CA MET A 1 -3.30 -0.25 -2.73
C MET A 1 -3.11 1.12 -3.43
N LYS A 2 -3.94 1.54 -4.41
CA LYS A 2 -3.73 2.83 -5.13
C LYS A 2 -3.61 4.04 -4.20
N ALA A 3 -4.44 4.12 -3.16
CA ALA A 3 -4.39 5.19 -2.16
C ALA A 3 -3.07 5.24 -1.38
N ILE A 4 -2.53 4.08 -1.00
CA ILE A 4 -1.22 3.98 -0.30
C ILE A 4 -0.10 4.44 -1.22
N ASN A 5 -0.12 4.06 -2.50
CA ASN A 5 0.91 4.53 -3.45
C ASN A 5 0.90 6.06 -3.62
N ILE A 6 -0.27 6.69 -3.65
CA ILE A 6 -0.38 8.16 -3.69
C ILE A 6 0.21 8.79 -2.42
N GLU A 7 -0.06 8.21 -1.25
CA GLU A 7 0.49 8.69 0.01
C GLU A 7 2.00 8.51 0.11
N ILE A 8 2.55 7.40 -0.40
CA ILE A 8 3.99 7.19 -0.56
C ILE A 8 4.59 8.30 -1.42
N GLN A 9 4.01 8.57 -2.59
CA GLN A 9 4.49 9.64 -3.49
C GLN A 9 4.46 11.02 -2.81
N ASN A 10 3.39 11.33 -2.08
CA ASN A 10 3.27 12.59 -1.35
C ASN A 10 4.33 12.71 -0.24
N LEU A 11 4.62 11.63 0.49
CA LEU A 11 5.66 11.61 1.52
C LEU A 11 7.06 11.70 0.92
N THR A 12 7.33 11.03 -0.19
CA THR A 12 8.60 11.20 -0.92
C THR A 12 8.78 12.65 -1.36
N LYS A 13 7.75 13.25 -1.97
CA LYS A 13 7.78 14.67 -2.35
C LYS A 13 8.01 15.58 -1.15
N ARG A 14 7.33 15.34 -0.03
CA ARG A 14 7.52 16.10 1.21
C ARG A 14 8.94 15.94 1.76
N SER A 15 9.48 14.73 1.78
CA SER A 15 10.85 14.45 2.23
C SER A 15 11.88 15.18 1.34
N THR A 16 11.68 15.17 0.02
CA THR A 16 12.53 15.95 -0.91
C THR A 16 12.44 17.45 -0.64
N LEU A 17 11.24 17.98 -0.38
CA LEU A 17 11.08 19.40 -0.03
C LEU A 17 11.79 19.76 1.27
N LEU A 18 11.68 18.91 2.31
CA LEU A 18 12.40 19.11 3.57
C LEU A 18 13.92 19.01 3.39
N GLY A 19 14.40 18.18 2.47
CA GLY A 19 15.82 18.14 2.11
C GLY A 19 16.30 19.45 1.48
N VAL A 20 15.52 19.99 0.54
CA VAL A 20 15.80 21.32 -0.05
C VAL A 20 15.76 22.41 1.02
N GLU A 21 14.81 22.34 1.95
CA GLU A 21 14.72 23.26 3.09
C GLU A 21 15.94 23.17 4.02
N SER A 22 16.41 21.95 4.32
CA SER A 22 17.63 21.72 5.11
C SER A 22 18.85 22.36 4.46
N GLU A 23 19.04 22.17 3.16
CA GLU A 23 20.16 22.74 2.40
C GLU A 23 20.07 24.28 2.34
N ALA A 24 18.85 24.82 2.18
CA ALA A 24 18.63 26.26 2.19
C ALA A 24 18.93 26.86 3.58
N ASN A 25 18.48 26.20 4.65
CA ASN A 25 18.75 26.62 6.03
C ASN A 25 20.27 26.66 6.29
N GLN A 26 21.03 25.64 5.90
CA GLN A 26 22.48 25.63 6.07
C GLN A 26 23.16 26.84 5.39
N LEU A 27 22.73 27.23 4.19
CA LEU A 27 23.24 28.43 3.52
C LEU A 27 22.83 29.72 4.22
N VAL A 28 21.60 29.81 4.71
CA VAL A 28 21.11 30.98 5.48
C VAL A 28 21.91 31.16 6.78
N TYR A 29 22.18 30.07 7.51
CA TYR A 29 23.04 30.13 8.69
C TYR A 29 24.50 30.45 8.33
N GLY A 30 25.02 29.92 7.22
CA GLY A 30 26.32 30.32 6.68
C GLY A 30 26.41 31.82 6.40
N TYR A 31 25.39 32.40 5.77
CA TYR A 31 25.30 33.84 5.53
C TYR A 31 25.31 34.63 6.85
N TYR A 32 24.57 34.18 7.86
CA TYR A 32 24.55 34.82 9.17
C TYR A 32 25.92 34.73 9.88
N LYS A 33 26.60 33.58 9.78
CA LYS A 33 27.96 33.36 10.29
C LYS A 33 28.93 34.40 9.76
N ASP A 34 28.91 34.59 8.44
CA ASP A 34 29.82 35.50 7.77
C ASP A 34 29.49 36.96 8.13
N GLY A 35 28.19 37.29 8.31
CA GLY A 35 27.76 38.58 8.85
C GLY A 35 28.25 38.85 10.28
N GLN A 36 28.15 37.89 11.19
CA GLN A 36 28.68 38.00 12.56
C GLN A 36 30.21 38.12 12.58
N SER A 37 30.89 37.35 11.71
CA SER A 37 32.34 37.46 11.53
C SER A 37 32.74 38.88 11.11
N ILE A 38 32.04 39.49 10.13
CA ILE A 38 32.30 40.88 9.74
C ILE A 38 32.14 41.82 10.94
N LYS A 39 31.06 41.68 11.72
CA LYS A 39 30.82 42.55 12.88
C LYS A 39 31.96 42.45 13.91
N LEU A 40 32.38 41.23 14.26
CA LEU A 40 33.51 41.00 15.17
C LEU A 40 34.81 41.60 14.63
N GLN A 41 35.09 41.43 13.34
CA GLN A 41 36.29 42.00 12.70
C GLN A 41 36.24 43.54 12.64
N GLU A 42 35.07 44.14 12.42
CA GLU A 42 34.88 45.60 12.43
C GLU A 42 35.03 46.18 13.83
N ASP A 43 34.55 45.50 14.87
CA ASP A 43 34.75 45.92 16.25
C ASP A 43 36.23 45.79 16.67
N ASN A 44 36.90 44.70 16.26
CA ASN A 44 38.34 44.56 16.43
C ASN A 44 39.14 45.67 15.72
N LEU A 45 38.74 46.02 14.49
CA LEU A 45 39.35 47.13 13.74
C LEU A 45 39.24 48.45 14.50
N LYS A 46 38.08 48.76 15.09
CA LYS A 46 37.90 49.98 15.91
C LYS A 46 38.81 49.99 17.14
N VAL A 47 38.96 48.85 17.82
CA VAL A 47 39.83 48.72 18.99
C VAL A 47 41.29 48.94 18.58
N THR A 48 41.77 48.23 17.56
CA THR A 48 43.16 48.35 17.09
C THR A 48 43.47 49.73 16.50
N GLU A 49 42.49 50.39 15.87
CA GLU A 49 42.63 51.77 15.42
C GLU A 49 42.81 52.74 16.60
N LYS A 50 42.03 52.57 17.67
CA LYS A 50 42.16 53.36 18.91
C LYS A 50 43.52 53.11 19.57
N GLU A 51 43.96 51.86 19.67
CA GLU A 51 45.27 51.50 20.24
C GLU A 51 46.42 52.12 19.45
N TYR A 52 46.37 52.04 18.11
CA TYR A 52 47.37 52.67 17.24
C TYR A 52 47.47 54.18 17.49
N ARG A 53 46.33 54.87 17.59
CA ARG A 53 46.31 56.32 17.89
C ARG A 53 46.93 56.62 19.26
N ASN A 54 46.53 55.90 20.30
CA ASN A 54 47.06 56.09 21.65
C ASN A 54 48.58 55.86 21.72
N ILE A 55 49.10 54.82 21.05
CA ILE A 55 50.53 54.52 21.03
C ILE A 55 51.31 55.56 20.23
N GLN A 56 50.72 56.05 19.14
CA GLN A 56 51.30 57.13 18.35
C GLN A 56 51.40 58.43 19.16
N GLU A 57 50.39 58.75 19.97
CA GLU A 57 50.39 59.89 20.90
C GLU A 57 51.46 59.72 21.98
N LYS A 58 51.50 58.57 22.67
CA LYS A 58 52.56 58.25 23.65
C LYS A 58 53.96 58.34 23.06
N TYR A 59 54.15 57.89 21.82
CA TYR A 59 55.44 58.02 21.12
C TYR A 59 55.83 59.49 20.90
N ASN A 60 54.88 60.33 20.49
CA ASN A 60 55.11 61.76 20.29
C ASN A 60 55.48 62.48 21.61
N GLU A 61 54.99 61.97 22.73
CA GLU A 61 55.32 62.43 24.09
C GLU A 61 56.62 61.83 24.64
N GLY A 62 57.25 60.89 23.92
CA GLY A 62 58.47 60.20 24.34
C GLY A 62 58.23 59.06 25.35
N LEU A 63 56.98 58.64 25.55
CA LEU A 63 56.55 57.60 26.48
C LEU A 63 56.48 56.20 25.86
N SER A 64 56.65 56.06 24.54
CA SER A 64 56.63 54.77 23.84
C SER A 64 57.77 54.65 22.83
N ALA A 65 58.16 53.42 22.49
CA ALA A 65 59.21 53.18 21.50
C ALA A 65 58.66 53.20 20.07
N LYS A 66 59.49 53.62 19.10
CA LYS A 66 59.14 53.56 17.66
C LYS A 66 58.74 52.14 17.20
N GLY A 67 59.32 51.12 17.84
CA GLY A 67 58.99 49.72 17.58
C GLY A 67 57.53 49.39 17.88
N ASP A 68 56.96 49.94 18.94
CA ASP A 68 55.56 49.72 19.33
C ASP A 68 54.61 50.38 18.33
N VAL A 69 54.92 51.60 17.89
CA VAL A 69 54.18 52.30 16.81
C VAL A 69 54.12 51.45 15.54
N LEU A 70 55.24 50.85 15.13
CA LEU A 70 55.29 50.00 13.94
C LEU A 70 54.47 48.71 14.11
N ARG A 71 54.48 48.10 15.31
CA ARG A 71 53.66 46.92 15.62
C ARG A 71 52.17 47.25 15.62
N ALA A 72 51.78 48.34 16.28
CA ALA A 72 50.39 48.81 16.30
C ALA A 72 49.88 49.13 14.89
N LYS A 73 50.70 49.79 14.07
CA LYS A 73 50.38 50.04 12.66
C LYS A 73 50.23 48.75 11.85
N LYS A 74 51.07 47.74 12.10
CA LYS A 74 50.96 46.42 11.47
C LYS A 74 49.64 45.74 11.88
N GLY A 75 49.32 45.74 13.18
CA GLY A 75 48.05 45.19 13.69
C GLY A 75 46.83 45.86 13.05
N LEU A 76 46.84 47.18 12.89
CA LEU A 76 45.77 47.92 12.21
C LEU A 76 45.59 47.44 10.76
N ARG A 77 46.69 47.26 10.01
CA ARG A 77 46.63 46.75 8.63
C ARG A 77 46.14 45.31 8.54
N GLU A 78 46.49 44.46 9.50
CA GLU A 78 45.99 43.09 9.59
C GLU A 78 44.48 43.07 9.87
N ALA A 79 43.99 43.92 10.78
CA ALA A 79 42.56 44.06 11.05
C ALA A 79 41.78 44.60 9.83
N GLU A 80 42.31 45.59 9.10
CA GLU A 80 41.72 46.08 7.85
C GLU A 80 41.59 44.96 6.80
N LEU A 81 42.63 44.13 6.67
CA LEU A 81 42.62 42.99 5.75
C LEU A 81 41.61 41.93 6.18
N ALA A 82 41.51 41.64 7.48
CA ALA A 82 40.55 40.68 8.02
C ALA A 82 39.10 41.09 7.73
N VAL A 83 38.75 42.37 7.90
CA VAL A 83 37.43 42.90 7.53
C VAL A 83 37.15 42.72 6.04
N LYS A 84 38.12 43.01 5.16
CA LYS A 84 37.96 42.82 3.71
C LYS A 84 37.75 41.36 3.34
N SER A 85 38.54 40.45 3.91
CA SER A 85 38.40 39.01 3.68
C SER A 85 37.05 38.48 4.17
N ALA A 86 36.57 38.95 5.33
CA ALA A 86 35.26 38.57 5.85
C ALA A 86 34.11 39.06 4.93
N LYS A 87 34.23 40.27 4.36
CA LYS A 87 33.28 40.80 3.37
C LYS A 87 33.25 39.99 2.09
N LEU A 88 34.42 39.64 1.54
CA LEU A 88 34.50 38.78 0.35
C LEU A 88 33.85 37.41 0.60
N LYS A 89 34.05 36.82 1.77
CA LYS A 89 33.42 35.55 2.13
C LYS A 89 31.90 35.66 2.22
N LEU A 90 31.38 36.75 2.81
CA LEU A 90 29.94 37.01 2.80
C LEU A 90 29.40 37.16 1.37
N ASP A 91 30.12 37.83 0.48
CA ASP A 91 29.72 37.99 -0.93
C ASP A 91 29.66 36.62 -1.64
N GLU A 92 30.64 35.74 -1.39
CA GLU A 92 30.64 34.36 -1.91
C GLU A 92 29.43 33.56 -1.40
N THR A 93 29.16 33.60 -0.09
CA THR A 93 28.01 32.92 0.50
C THR A 93 26.68 33.51 0.00
N THR A 94 26.62 34.82 -0.22
CA THR A 94 25.47 35.50 -0.81
C THR A 94 25.22 35.03 -2.24
N LEU A 95 26.27 34.87 -3.04
CA LEU A 95 26.16 34.34 -4.40
C LEU A 95 25.61 32.91 -4.41
N GLN A 96 26.12 32.04 -3.53
CA GLN A 96 25.63 30.66 -3.39
C GLN A 96 24.15 30.62 -2.99
N LEU A 97 23.77 31.47 -2.02
CA LEU A 97 22.39 31.57 -1.56
C LEU A 97 21.47 32.08 -2.68
N ASN A 98 21.89 33.11 -3.43
CA ASN A 98 21.16 33.64 -4.58
C ASN A 98 20.91 32.57 -5.65
N GLN A 99 21.93 31.76 -5.95
CA GLN A 99 21.81 30.64 -6.88
C GLN A 99 20.82 29.59 -6.37
N LYS A 100 20.84 29.30 -5.06
CA LYS A 100 19.94 28.30 -4.46
C LYS A 100 18.48 28.74 -4.43
N ILE A 101 18.21 30.00 -4.07
CA ILE A 101 16.85 30.53 -3.95
C ILE A 101 16.30 31.07 -5.28
N GLY A 102 17.14 31.21 -6.30
CA GLY A 102 16.77 31.75 -7.62
C GLY A 102 16.38 33.22 -7.59
N LYS A 103 16.83 33.97 -6.58
CA LYS A 103 16.56 35.40 -6.39
C LYS A 103 17.80 36.10 -5.84
N GLU A 104 17.99 37.35 -6.24
CA GLU A 104 19.06 38.18 -5.71
C GLU A 104 18.67 38.75 -4.35
N LEU A 105 19.48 38.47 -3.33
CA LEU A 105 19.41 39.13 -2.03
C LEU A 105 19.91 40.57 -2.19
N ASN A 106 19.00 41.51 -2.42
CA ASN A 106 19.29 42.93 -2.46
C ASN A 106 19.02 43.59 -1.09
N ALA A 107 19.28 44.91 -0.99
CA ALA A 107 19.09 45.67 0.25
C ALA A 107 17.63 45.65 0.79
N GLU A 108 16.64 45.34 -0.05
CA GLU A 108 15.23 45.23 0.33
C GLU A 108 14.87 43.83 0.87
N HIS A 109 15.60 42.79 0.44
CA HIS A 109 15.41 41.40 0.85
C HIS A 109 16.45 40.97 1.88
N LYS A 110 16.71 41.81 2.88
CA LYS A 110 17.56 41.39 4.01
C LYS A 110 16.87 40.25 4.74
N ILE A 111 17.57 39.12 4.85
CA ILE A 111 17.17 38.03 5.73
C ILE A 111 17.09 38.62 7.13
N GLN A 112 15.88 38.74 7.66
CA GLN A 112 15.68 39.27 8.99
C GLN A 112 16.40 38.39 10.00
N ILE A 113 16.94 39.07 11.02
CA ILE A 113 17.76 38.52 12.09
C ILE A 113 17.09 37.24 12.61
N LEU A 114 17.85 36.14 12.58
CA LEU A 114 17.47 34.89 13.23
C LEU A 114 17.04 35.19 14.66
N SER A 115 16.02 34.48 15.17
CA SER A 115 15.61 34.58 16.57
C SER A 115 16.84 34.58 17.49
N GLU A 116 16.80 35.39 18.55
CA GLU A 116 17.88 35.44 19.53
C GLU A 116 18.35 34.03 19.90
N PHE A 117 19.67 33.84 19.96
CA PHE A 117 20.27 32.55 20.25
C PHE A 117 19.67 31.99 21.55
N SER A 118 19.05 30.83 21.45
CA SER A 118 18.45 30.14 22.59
C SER A 118 18.80 28.67 22.57
N LEU A 119 19.22 28.16 23.73
CA LEU A 119 19.37 26.73 23.96
C LEU A 119 17.99 26.10 24.14
N LEU A 120 17.79 24.93 23.55
CA LEU A 120 16.66 24.06 23.89
C LEU A 120 16.79 23.57 25.34
N SER A 121 15.67 23.32 26.00
CA SER A 121 15.70 22.61 27.28
C SER A 121 16.13 21.16 27.06
N SER A 122 16.82 20.55 28.02
CA SER A 122 17.28 19.15 27.89
C SER A 122 16.14 18.17 27.66
N THR A 123 14.93 18.50 28.12
CA THR A 123 13.72 17.73 27.88
C THR A 123 13.22 17.77 26.43
N GLU A 124 13.55 18.81 25.65
CA GLU A 124 13.12 18.94 24.25
C GLU A 124 13.88 17.99 23.30
N TYR A 125 15.08 17.58 23.70
CA TYR A 125 15.92 16.65 22.94
C TYR A 125 16.28 15.39 23.73
N ASP A 126 15.52 15.07 24.79
CA ASP A 126 15.68 13.84 25.55
C ASP A 126 15.51 12.62 24.63
N ALA A 127 16.56 11.78 24.56
CA ALA A 127 16.62 10.72 23.58
C ALA A 127 15.54 9.66 23.76
N GLU A 128 15.13 9.36 25.00
CA GLU A 128 14.14 8.32 25.29
C GLU A 128 12.73 8.80 24.95
N ILE A 129 12.37 9.99 25.41
CA ILE A 129 11.07 10.63 25.12
C ILE A 129 10.91 10.81 23.61
N MET A 130 11.95 11.33 22.95
CA MET A 130 11.93 11.58 21.50
C MET A 130 11.91 10.29 20.70
N ALA A 131 12.66 9.25 21.09
CA ALA A 131 12.63 7.97 20.37
C ALA A 131 11.24 7.33 20.41
N LYS A 132 10.53 7.45 21.54
CA LYS A 132 9.14 7.02 21.66
C LYS A 132 8.22 7.85 20.76
N GLU A 133 8.34 9.18 20.80
CA GLU A 133 7.54 10.07 19.95
C GLU A 133 7.73 9.75 18.45
N MET A 134 8.97 9.56 18.01
CA MET A 134 9.29 9.26 16.62
C MET A 134 8.77 7.87 16.20
N LYS A 135 8.86 6.85 17.06
CA LYS A 135 8.23 5.55 16.78
C LYS A 135 6.72 5.67 16.66
N ASP A 136 6.08 6.58 17.39
CA ASP A 136 4.62 6.68 17.37
C ASP A 136 4.11 7.50 16.18
N LYS A 137 4.74 8.63 15.90
CA LYS A 137 4.18 9.69 15.05
C LYS A 137 5.01 10.05 13.83
N HIS A 138 6.25 9.58 13.72
CA HIS A 138 7.10 10.01 12.60
C HIS A 138 6.46 9.60 11.25
N PRO A 139 6.33 10.51 10.27
CA PRO A 139 5.61 10.25 9.02
C PRO A 139 6.05 8.98 8.28
N SER A 140 7.34 8.64 8.32
CA SER A 140 7.86 7.41 7.71
C SER A 140 7.32 6.12 8.34
N ILE A 141 7.05 6.12 9.64
CA ILE A 141 6.55 4.95 10.38
C ILE A 141 5.05 4.78 10.14
N VAL A 142 4.31 5.89 10.18
CA VAL A 142 2.86 5.90 9.92
C VAL A 142 2.55 5.22 8.59
N LEU A 143 3.34 5.49 7.56
CA LEU A 143 3.18 4.90 6.24
C LEU A 143 3.42 3.37 6.23
N ILE A 144 4.51 2.91 6.84
CA ILE A 144 4.85 1.48 6.89
C ILE A 144 3.76 0.72 7.66
N ARG A 145 3.27 1.28 8.77
CA ARG A 145 2.14 0.70 9.54
C ARG A 145 0.87 0.62 8.72
N LYS A 146 0.54 1.65 7.94
CA LYS A 146 -0.63 1.64 7.05
C LYS A 146 -0.50 0.59 5.94
N LYS A 147 0.68 0.46 5.32
CA LYS A 147 0.99 -0.59 4.34
C LYS A 147 0.82 -1.98 4.95
N LEU A 148 1.36 -2.18 6.15
CA LEU A 148 1.22 -3.43 6.90
C LEU A 148 -0.25 -3.76 7.19
N GLN A 149 -1.03 -2.78 7.64
CA GLN A 149 -2.46 -2.96 7.90
C GLN A 149 -3.24 -3.32 6.63
N GLU A 150 -2.94 -2.68 5.50
CA GLU A 150 -3.57 -3.02 4.23
C GLU A 150 -3.23 -4.45 3.79
N TYR A 151 -1.98 -4.88 3.91
CA TYR A 151 -1.62 -6.26 3.59
C TYR A 151 -2.34 -7.27 4.49
N LYS A 152 -2.48 -6.98 5.79
CA LYS A 152 -3.30 -7.79 6.71
C LYS A 152 -4.77 -7.81 6.29
N ASN A 153 -5.33 -6.66 5.91
CA ASN A 153 -6.70 -6.56 5.42
C ASN A 153 -6.91 -7.36 4.12
N ILE A 154 -5.96 -7.32 3.19
CA ILE A 154 -6.02 -8.11 1.96
C ILE A 154 -5.97 -9.58 2.28
N LEU A 155 -4.99 -10.03 3.09
CA LEU A 155 -4.84 -11.42 3.51
C LEU A 155 -6.15 -11.99 4.10
N ASN A 156 -6.81 -11.23 4.98
CA ASN A 156 -8.08 -11.62 5.61
C ASN A 156 -9.26 -11.70 4.62
N ARG A 157 -9.17 -11.05 3.45
CA ARG A 157 -10.23 -11.03 2.44
C ARG A 157 -10.04 -12.06 1.32
N ILE A 158 -8.89 -12.74 1.26
CA ILE A 158 -8.61 -13.70 0.17
C ILE A 158 -9.63 -14.85 0.17
N ASP A 159 -10.03 -15.32 1.34
CA ASP A 159 -11.00 -16.41 1.46
C ASP A 159 -12.39 -16.03 0.94
N SER A 160 -12.78 -14.77 1.13
CA SER A 160 -14.07 -14.23 0.68
C SER A 160 -14.08 -13.76 -0.78
N LEU A 161 -12.97 -13.94 -1.52
CA LEU A 161 -12.97 -13.64 -2.95
C LEU A 161 -13.93 -14.58 -3.68
N PRO A 162 -14.87 -14.05 -4.48
CA PRO A 162 -15.83 -14.86 -5.22
C PRO A 162 -15.12 -15.74 -6.23
N ASN A 163 -15.73 -16.89 -6.55
CA ASN A 163 -15.35 -17.64 -7.73
C ASN A 163 -15.96 -16.96 -8.96
N LEU A 164 -15.11 -16.54 -9.90
CA LEU A 164 -15.52 -15.78 -11.08
C LEU A 164 -16.51 -16.55 -11.97
N ASP A 165 -16.41 -17.88 -11.99
CA ASP A 165 -17.20 -18.74 -12.86
C ASP A 165 -18.26 -19.59 -12.13
N GLU A 166 -18.34 -19.54 -10.80
CA GLU A 166 -19.27 -20.38 -10.02
C GLU A 166 -20.72 -20.16 -10.45
N ALA A 167 -21.16 -18.92 -10.63
CA ALA A 167 -22.52 -18.63 -11.07
C ALA A 167 -22.82 -19.21 -12.47
N LYS A 168 -21.83 -19.28 -13.36
CA LYS A 168 -21.96 -19.85 -14.69
C LYS A 168 -22.13 -21.37 -14.61
N TYR A 169 -21.26 -22.06 -13.88
CA TYR A 169 -21.33 -23.52 -13.71
C TYR A 169 -22.59 -23.95 -12.98
N VAL A 170 -22.95 -23.28 -11.87
CA VAL A 170 -24.18 -23.58 -11.11
C VAL A 170 -25.42 -23.46 -12.00
N LYS A 171 -25.50 -22.42 -12.84
CA LYS A 171 -26.61 -22.26 -13.77
C LYS A 171 -26.69 -23.39 -14.80
N GLN A 172 -25.54 -23.83 -15.33
CA GLN A 172 -25.49 -24.94 -16.29
C GLN A 172 -25.88 -26.28 -15.65
N LEU A 173 -25.35 -26.58 -14.46
CA LEU A 173 -25.67 -27.78 -13.70
C LEU A 173 -27.16 -27.86 -13.37
N ASN A 174 -27.75 -26.78 -12.83
CA ASN A 174 -29.19 -26.72 -12.56
C ASN A 174 -30.04 -26.93 -13.83
N GLY A 175 -29.55 -26.43 -14.98
CA GLY A 175 -30.21 -26.63 -16.26
C GLY A 175 -30.23 -28.09 -16.70
N PHE A 176 -29.12 -28.80 -16.54
CA PHE A 176 -29.05 -30.24 -16.81
C PHE A 176 -29.88 -31.06 -15.83
N GLU A 177 -29.85 -30.75 -14.53
CA GLU A 177 -30.68 -31.43 -13.52
C GLU A 177 -32.18 -31.32 -13.86
N GLN A 178 -32.62 -30.15 -14.32
CA GLN A 178 -34.00 -29.95 -14.77
C GLN A 178 -34.33 -30.76 -16.02
N GLN A 179 -33.42 -30.84 -17.00
CA GLN A 179 -33.60 -31.65 -18.21
C GLN A 179 -33.68 -33.15 -17.88
N ILE A 180 -32.79 -33.66 -17.03
CA ILE A 180 -32.79 -35.06 -16.57
C ILE A 180 -34.10 -35.38 -15.85
N SER A 181 -34.59 -34.49 -14.98
CA SER A 181 -35.87 -34.66 -14.29
C SER A 181 -37.05 -34.72 -15.27
N ASN A 182 -37.10 -33.82 -16.25
CA ASN A 182 -38.15 -33.81 -17.27
C ASN A 182 -38.14 -35.09 -18.12
N LEU A 183 -36.97 -35.57 -18.54
CA LEU A 183 -36.83 -36.81 -19.32
C LEU A 183 -37.24 -38.03 -18.50
N THR A 184 -36.89 -38.06 -17.21
CA THR A 184 -37.30 -39.14 -16.30
C THR A 184 -38.82 -39.21 -16.19
N ASN A 185 -39.49 -38.06 -16.00
CA ASN A 185 -40.96 -38.01 -15.94
C ASN A 185 -41.59 -38.51 -17.25
N LYS A 186 -41.10 -38.05 -18.41
CA LYS A 186 -41.59 -38.53 -19.72
C LYS A 186 -41.44 -40.04 -19.88
N MET A 187 -40.30 -40.58 -19.47
CA MET A 187 -40.08 -42.03 -19.53
C MET A 187 -41.03 -42.79 -18.59
N ASP A 188 -41.32 -42.26 -17.42
CA ASP A 188 -42.25 -42.92 -16.49
C ASP A 188 -43.70 -42.84 -17.00
N ASP A 189 -44.08 -41.74 -17.65
CA ASP A 189 -45.37 -41.62 -18.36
C ASP A 189 -45.47 -42.67 -19.49
N ALA A 190 -44.47 -42.80 -20.35
CA ALA A 190 -44.51 -43.79 -21.44
C ALA A 190 -44.50 -45.25 -20.94
N LYS A 191 -43.80 -45.54 -19.84
CA LYS A 191 -43.90 -46.86 -19.19
C LYS A 191 -45.32 -47.12 -18.66
N THR A 192 -45.98 -46.08 -18.16
CA THR A 192 -47.35 -46.19 -17.64
C THR A 192 -48.32 -46.47 -18.79
N ILE A 193 -48.23 -45.71 -19.89
CA ILE A 193 -49.02 -45.92 -21.11
C ILE A 193 -48.79 -47.33 -21.67
N ALA A 194 -47.54 -47.74 -21.87
CA ALA A 194 -47.24 -49.07 -22.40
C ALA A 194 -47.83 -50.20 -21.53
N LYS A 195 -47.82 -50.03 -20.21
CA LYS A 195 -48.39 -51.00 -19.26
C LYS A 195 -49.93 -51.01 -19.28
N GLU A 196 -50.56 -49.85 -19.43
CA GLU A 196 -52.01 -49.73 -19.56
C GLU A 196 -52.50 -50.36 -20.88
N GLU A 197 -51.83 -50.08 -21.99
CA GLU A 197 -52.15 -50.67 -23.30
C GLU A 197 -51.88 -52.18 -23.34
N GLU A 198 -50.81 -52.67 -22.70
CA GLU A 198 -50.54 -54.11 -22.60
C GLU A 198 -51.66 -54.84 -21.82
N LEU A 199 -52.19 -54.19 -20.78
CA LEU A 199 -53.31 -54.70 -20.01
C LEU A 199 -54.61 -54.73 -20.86
N ASP A 200 -54.90 -53.68 -21.62
CA ASP A 200 -56.10 -53.61 -22.46
C ASP A 200 -56.02 -54.53 -23.68
N LYS A 201 -54.83 -54.71 -24.25
CA LYS A 201 -54.55 -55.76 -25.24
C LYS A 201 -54.78 -57.15 -24.65
N SER A 202 -54.29 -57.40 -23.43
CA SER A 202 -54.50 -58.68 -22.74
C SER A 202 -55.99 -58.98 -22.53
N LYS A 203 -56.76 -58.00 -22.02
CA LYS A 203 -58.22 -58.13 -21.86
C LYS A 203 -58.93 -58.38 -23.19
N SER A 204 -58.57 -57.63 -24.23
CA SER A 204 -59.15 -57.77 -25.57
C SER A 204 -58.82 -59.14 -26.18
N GLY A 205 -57.62 -59.67 -25.90
CA GLY A 205 -57.20 -61.02 -26.29
C GLY A 205 -58.00 -62.11 -25.58
N GLU A 206 -58.21 -61.99 -24.26
CA GLU A 206 -59.06 -62.90 -23.50
C GLU A 206 -60.50 -62.90 -24.01
N GLU A 207 -61.09 -61.71 -24.23
CA GLU A 207 -62.45 -61.56 -24.78
C GLU A 207 -62.55 -62.16 -26.20
N LYS A 208 -61.53 -61.95 -27.04
CA LYS A 208 -61.47 -62.51 -28.39
C LYS A 208 -61.45 -64.04 -28.36
N ILE A 209 -60.66 -64.65 -27.48
CA ILE A 209 -60.59 -66.11 -27.32
C ILE A 209 -61.96 -66.68 -26.90
N GLU A 210 -62.65 -66.01 -25.97
CA GLU A 210 -63.98 -66.43 -25.52
C GLU A 210 -65.00 -66.34 -26.67
N ILE A 211 -65.01 -65.23 -27.40
CA ILE A 211 -65.90 -65.04 -28.55
C ILE A 211 -65.59 -66.01 -29.69
N GLU A 212 -64.31 -66.29 -29.98
CA GLU A 212 -63.90 -67.27 -30.99
C GLU A 212 -64.34 -68.68 -30.62
N ALA A 213 -64.27 -69.06 -29.34
CA ALA A 213 -64.76 -70.35 -28.85
C ALA A 213 -66.28 -70.48 -29.03
N VAL A 214 -67.04 -69.43 -28.70
CA VAL A 214 -68.50 -69.39 -28.91
C VAL A 214 -68.84 -69.38 -30.39
N HIS A 215 -68.17 -68.56 -31.20
CA HIS A 215 -68.34 -68.48 -32.65
C HIS A 215 -68.10 -69.85 -33.30
N LYS A 216 -67.01 -70.53 -32.94
CA LYS A 216 -66.68 -71.87 -33.45
C LYS A 216 -67.77 -72.88 -33.11
N LYS A 217 -68.31 -72.83 -31.89
CA LYS A 217 -69.41 -73.71 -31.46
C LYS A 217 -70.70 -73.43 -32.25
N VAL A 218 -71.10 -72.17 -32.39
CA VAL A 218 -72.28 -71.75 -33.14
C VAL A 218 -72.16 -72.08 -34.63
N SER A 219 -70.97 -71.91 -35.23
CA SER A 219 -70.69 -72.26 -36.62
C SER A 219 -70.72 -73.78 -36.85
N GLN A 220 -70.24 -74.58 -35.89
CA GLN A 220 -70.36 -76.05 -35.94
C GLN A 220 -71.80 -76.53 -35.82
N GLU A 221 -72.60 -75.94 -34.91
CA GLU A 221 -74.03 -76.22 -34.76
C GLU A 221 -74.81 -75.85 -36.03
N TYR A 222 -74.53 -74.69 -36.62
CA TYR A 222 -75.11 -74.28 -37.91
C TYR A 222 -74.80 -75.27 -39.04
N ASN A 223 -73.52 -75.61 -39.24
CA ASN A 223 -73.11 -76.54 -40.30
C ASN A 223 -73.75 -77.92 -40.13
N LYS A 224 -73.81 -78.43 -38.88
CA LYS A 224 -74.46 -79.69 -38.57
C LYS A 224 -75.97 -79.66 -38.86
N ALA A 225 -76.67 -78.62 -38.41
CA ALA A 225 -78.12 -78.48 -38.64
C ALA A 225 -78.45 -78.22 -40.13
N ARG A 226 -77.53 -77.61 -40.88
CA ARG A 226 -77.64 -77.42 -42.34
C ARG A 226 -77.46 -78.73 -43.11
N ASP A 227 -76.43 -79.52 -42.75
CA ASP A 227 -76.15 -80.80 -43.39
C ASP A 227 -77.24 -81.86 -43.10
N GLU A 228 -77.91 -81.76 -41.94
CA GLU A 228 -79.05 -82.60 -41.56
C GLU A 228 -80.39 -82.16 -42.19
N GLY A 229 -80.43 -81.04 -42.93
CA GLY A 229 -81.64 -80.51 -43.58
C GLY A 229 -82.72 -80.03 -42.61
N SER A 230 -82.36 -79.80 -41.34
CA SER A 230 -83.24 -79.56 -40.20
C SER A 230 -83.44 -78.08 -39.86
N LEU A 231 -82.85 -77.16 -40.64
CA LEU A 231 -83.01 -75.71 -40.48
C LEU A 231 -84.20 -75.19 -41.29
N SER A 232 -85.12 -74.51 -40.62
CA SER A 232 -86.03 -73.59 -41.31
C SER A 232 -85.25 -72.38 -41.84
N LYS A 233 -85.74 -71.74 -42.91
CA LYS A 233 -85.12 -70.53 -43.47
C LYS A 233 -84.88 -69.43 -42.41
N VAL A 234 -85.76 -69.33 -41.41
CA VAL A 234 -85.67 -68.34 -40.33
C VAL A 234 -84.54 -68.68 -39.34
N GLU A 235 -84.31 -69.96 -39.05
CA GLU A 235 -83.23 -70.40 -38.16
C GLU A 235 -81.87 -70.26 -38.82
N GLU A 236 -81.76 -70.60 -40.11
CA GLU A 236 -80.55 -70.38 -40.90
C GLU A 236 -80.15 -68.90 -40.92
N GLU A 237 -81.11 -68.00 -41.10
CA GLU A 237 -80.86 -66.55 -41.09
C GLU A 237 -80.39 -66.05 -39.71
N ASN A 238 -80.91 -66.62 -38.61
CA ASN A 238 -80.46 -66.29 -37.26
C ASN A 238 -79.04 -66.81 -36.97
N TYR A 239 -78.70 -68.02 -37.40
CA TYR A 239 -77.34 -68.55 -37.27
C TYR A 239 -76.34 -67.68 -38.05
N LEU A 240 -76.65 -67.35 -39.31
CA LEU A 240 -75.81 -66.49 -40.14
C LEU A 240 -75.66 -65.08 -39.55
N LYS A 241 -76.72 -64.53 -38.94
CA LYS A 241 -76.66 -63.22 -38.26
C LYS A 241 -75.79 -63.25 -37.01
N ASN A 242 -75.84 -64.33 -36.22
CA ASN A 242 -75.00 -64.51 -35.04
C ASN A 242 -73.52 -64.70 -35.42
N ILE A 243 -73.25 -65.54 -36.42
CA ILE A 243 -71.91 -65.74 -37.00
C ILE A 243 -71.34 -64.40 -37.47
N SER A 244 -72.08 -63.66 -38.30
CA SER A 244 -71.65 -62.34 -38.78
C SER A 244 -71.44 -61.32 -37.64
N SER A 245 -72.27 -61.36 -36.59
CA SER A 245 -72.09 -60.52 -35.40
C SER A 245 -70.82 -60.89 -34.62
N PHE A 246 -70.47 -62.18 -34.51
CA PHE A 246 -69.24 -62.61 -33.85
C PHE A 246 -68.01 -62.27 -34.67
N GLU A 247 -68.05 -62.47 -36.00
CA GLU A 247 -66.97 -62.06 -36.90
C GLU A 247 -66.68 -60.56 -36.79
N LYS A 248 -67.72 -59.71 -36.71
CA LYS A 248 -67.56 -58.27 -36.46
C LYS A 248 -66.92 -57.96 -35.11
N LYS A 249 -67.31 -58.66 -34.04
CA LYS A 249 -66.71 -58.48 -32.71
C LYS A 249 -65.26 -58.93 -32.68
N ILE A 250 -64.94 -60.09 -33.25
CA ILE A 250 -63.58 -60.61 -33.37
C ILE A 250 -62.71 -59.63 -34.17
N LYS A 251 -63.24 -59.09 -35.27
CA LYS A 251 -62.54 -58.08 -36.06
C LYS A 251 -62.29 -56.81 -35.23
N ASN A 252 -63.32 -56.24 -34.59
CA ASN A 252 -63.15 -55.05 -33.76
C ASN A 252 -62.14 -55.26 -32.61
N LEU A 253 -62.13 -56.44 -31.98
CA LEU A 253 -61.15 -56.77 -30.94
C LEU A 253 -59.75 -56.94 -31.52
N THR A 254 -59.62 -57.48 -32.73
CA THR A 254 -58.35 -57.57 -33.44
C THR A 254 -57.83 -56.17 -33.77
N ASP A 255 -58.67 -55.32 -34.34
CA ASP A 255 -58.32 -53.92 -34.66
C ASP A 255 -57.87 -53.16 -33.40
N LYS A 256 -58.55 -53.37 -32.25
CA LYS A 256 -58.14 -52.79 -30.95
C LYS A 256 -56.81 -53.35 -30.43
N MET A 257 -56.57 -54.64 -30.59
CA MET A 257 -55.29 -55.24 -30.18
C MET A 257 -54.13 -54.75 -31.05
N ASP A 258 -54.38 -54.53 -32.35
CA ASP A 258 -53.40 -53.98 -33.29
C ASP A 258 -53.13 -52.49 -33.00
N GLU A 259 -54.17 -51.73 -32.64
CA GLU A 259 -54.06 -50.33 -32.18
C GLU A 259 -53.23 -50.25 -30.89
N ALA A 260 -53.57 -51.04 -29.87
CA ALA A 260 -52.79 -51.13 -28.63
C ALA A 260 -51.34 -51.58 -28.90
N ASP A 261 -51.10 -52.51 -29.82
CA ASP A 261 -49.74 -52.89 -30.22
C ASP A 261 -48.97 -51.75 -30.87
N SER A 262 -49.63 -50.96 -31.72
CA SER A 262 -49.03 -49.77 -32.33
C SER A 262 -48.67 -48.75 -31.25
N GLU A 263 -49.57 -48.48 -30.30
CA GLU A 263 -49.32 -47.53 -29.20
C GLU A 263 -48.20 -48.01 -28.26
N ILE A 264 -48.14 -49.31 -27.94
CA ILE A 264 -47.03 -49.90 -27.19
C ILE A 264 -45.72 -49.73 -27.97
N GLN A 265 -45.69 -50.01 -29.27
CA GLN A 265 -44.48 -49.85 -30.09
C GLN A 265 -44.01 -48.40 -30.16
N GLU A 266 -44.93 -47.45 -30.29
CA GLU A 266 -44.64 -46.02 -30.25
C GLU A 266 -44.09 -45.59 -28.87
N ALA A 267 -44.71 -46.04 -27.77
CA ALA A 267 -44.24 -45.77 -26.42
C ALA A 267 -42.84 -46.37 -26.16
N VAL A 268 -42.57 -47.59 -26.63
CA VAL A 268 -41.25 -48.24 -26.52
C VAL A 268 -40.20 -47.52 -27.36
N ALA A 269 -40.55 -47.07 -28.57
CA ALA A 269 -39.65 -46.29 -29.41
C ALA A 269 -39.32 -44.93 -28.76
N ALA A 270 -40.33 -44.24 -28.21
CA ALA A 270 -40.16 -43.00 -27.48
C ALA A 270 -39.27 -43.20 -26.24
N LEU A 271 -39.46 -44.29 -25.49
CA LEU A 271 -38.61 -44.66 -24.37
C LEU A 271 -37.14 -44.82 -24.77
N GLY A 272 -36.87 -45.50 -25.89
CA GLY A 272 -35.52 -45.66 -26.42
C GLY A 272 -34.86 -44.32 -26.77
N LEU A 273 -35.60 -43.42 -27.41
CA LEU A 273 -35.11 -42.08 -27.77
C LEU A 273 -34.83 -41.23 -26.52
N TRP A 274 -35.76 -41.16 -25.57
CA TRP A 274 -35.57 -40.37 -24.34
C TRP A 274 -34.50 -40.97 -23.43
N GLN A 275 -34.33 -42.29 -23.41
CA GLN A 275 -33.23 -42.93 -22.69
C GLN A 275 -31.88 -42.51 -23.27
N ASN A 276 -31.74 -42.46 -24.60
CA ASN A 276 -30.51 -41.99 -25.24
C ASN A 276 -30.25 -40.50 -24.97
N GLU A 277 -31.28 -39.66 -25.15
CA GLU A 277 -31.21 -38.22 -24.84
C GLU A 277 -30.81 -37.98 -23.37
N ARG A 278 -31.37 -38.76 -22.44
CA ARG A 278 -31.02 -38.68 -21.03
C ARG A 278 -29.55 -39.03 -20.78
N VAL A 279 -29.02 -40.09 -21.41
CA VAL A 279 -27.60 -40.47 -21.30
C VAL A 279 -26.69 -39.38 -21.85
N GLU A 280 -27.06 -38.73 -22.96
CA GLU A 280 -26.32 -37.60 -23.51
C GLU A 280 -26.30 -36.40 -22.54
N VAL A 281 -27.45 -36.05 -21.96
CA VAL A 281 -27.56 -34.98 -20.96
C VAL A 281 -26.78 -35.30 -19.69
N GLU A 282 -26.85 -36.53 -19.19
CA GLU A 282 -26.07 -36.99 -18.03
C GLU A 282 -24.55 -36.93 -18.31
N THR A 283 -24.12 -37.32 -19.51
CA THR A 283 -22.71 -37.22 -19.93
C THR A 283 -22.24 -35.75 -19.99
N ALA A 284 -23.07 -34.86 -20.54
CA ALA A 284 -22.78 -33.42 -20.59
C ALA A 284 -22.74 -32.81 -19.17
N HIS A 285 -23.66 -33.22 -18.29
CA HIS A 285 -23.69 -32.83 -16.89
C HIS A 285 -22.40 -33.24 -16.16
N GLU A 286 -21.95 -34.49 -16.31
CA GLU A 286 -20.70 -34.99 -15.71
C GLU A 286 -19.47 -34.23 -16.23
N ALA A 287 -19.42 -33.92 -17.53
CA ALA A 287 -18.34 -33.14 -18.11
C ALA A 287 -18.26 -31.73 -17.51
N VAL A 288 -19.40 -31.04 -17.39
CA VAL A 288 -19.46 -29.70 -16.78
C VAL A 288 -19.15 -29.75 -15.28
N LEU A 289 -19.59 -30.78 -14.57
CA LEU A 289 -19.26 -30.97 -13.15
C LEU A 289 -17.75 -31.19 -12.94
N LYS A 290 -17.10 -31.94 -13.82
CA LYS A 290 -15.64 -32.14 -13.80
C LYS A 290 -14.89 -30.84 -14.05
N GLU A 291 -15.32 -30.04 -15.03
CA GLU A 291 -14.72 -28.72 -15.30
C GLU A 291 -14.93 -27.76 -14.12
N TYR A 292 -16.12 -27.75 -13.51
CA TYR A 292 -16.41 -26.94 -12.33
C TYR A 292 -15.49 -27.32 -11.15
N ASN A 293 -15.33 -28.62 -10.87
CA ASN A 293 -14.45 -29.10 -9.82
C ASN A 293 -12.98 -28.74 -10.07
N LYS A 294 -12.51 -28.85 -11.32
CA LYS A 294 -11.16 -28.41 -11.70
C LYS A 294 -10.99 -26.90 -11.48
N SER A 295 -11.96 -26.09 -11.89
CA SER A 295 -11.97 -24.64 -11.67
C SER A 295 -11.91 -24.28 -10.18
N LEU A 296 -12.66 -25.00 -9.33
CA LEU A 296 -12.59 -24.85 -7.86
C LEU A 296 -11.21 -25.18 -7.30
N GLU A 297 -10.55 -26.23 -7.80
CA GLU A 297 -9.20 -26.61 -7.37
C GLU A 297 -8.17 -25.55 -7.77
N GLU A 298 -8.21 -25.07 -9.02
CA GLU A 298 -7.35 -23.99 -9.51
C GLU A 298 -7.56 -22.70 -8.71
N GLN A 299 -8.81 -22.36 -8.38
CA GLN A 299 -9.11 -21.21 -7.53
C GLN A 299 -8.56 -21.38 -6.10
N ARG A 300 -8.70 -22.57 -5.50
CA ARG A 300 -8.13 -22.86 -4.18
C ARG A 300 -6.62 -22.71 -4.18
N LYS A 301 -5.95 -23.23 -5.21
CA LYS A 301 -4.50 -23.07 -5.40
C LYS A 301 -4.11 -21.60 -5.53
N ALA A 302 -4.79 -20.84 -6.38
CA ALA A 302 -4.53 -19.41 -6.56
C ALA A 302 -4.76 -18.62 -5.25
N LYS A 303 -5.81 -18.94 -4.48
CA LYS A 303 -6.03 -18.35 -3.14
C LYS A 303 -4.90 -18.68 -2.17
N LEU A 304 -4.40 -19.91 -2.17
CA LEU A 304 -3.26 -20.32 -1.33
C LEU A 304 -1.99 -19.55 -1.70
N GLU A 305 -1.64 -19.50 -2.98
CA GLU A 305 -0.49 -18.75 -3.49
C GLU A 305 -0.58 -17.26 -3.13
N LEU A 306 -1.78 -16.67 -3.24
CA LEU A 306 -2.02 -15.27 -2.86
C LEU A 306 -1.86 -15.05 -1.34
N LYS A 307 -2.31 -16.01 -0.51
CA LYS A 307 -2.10 -15.95 0.95
C LYS A 307 -0.62 -16.00 1.30
N GLU A 308 0.12 -16.93 0.71
CA GLU A 308 1.56 -17.05 0.91
C GLU A 308 2.29 -15.77 0.49
N TYR A 309 1.93 -15.21 -0.67
CA TYR A 309 2.47 -13.94 -1.14
C TYR A 309 2.25 -12.81 -0.12
N TYR A 310 1.03 -12.58 0.34
CA TYR A 310 0.75 -11.49 1.28
C TYR A 310 1.30 -11.76 2.69
N ALA A 311 1.38 -13.01 3.13
CA ALA A 311 2.07 -13.36 4.38
C ALA A 311 3.57 -12.98 4.32
N ASN A 312 4.22 -13.26 3.19
CA ASN A 312 5.61 -12.84 2.96
C ASN A 312 5.75 -11.31 2.91
N GLU A 313 4.83 -10.60 2.26
CA GLU A 313 4.84 -9.13 2.21
C GLU A 313 4.59 -8.49 3.58
N ILE A 314 3.73 -9.09 4.43
CA ILE A 314 3.56 -8.70 5.84
C ILE A 314 4.88 -8.84 6.58
N GLN A 315 5.53 -10.00 6.51
CA GLN A 315 6.79 -10.25 7.22
C GLN A 315 7.89 -9.27 6.77
N LYS A 316 8.04 -9.04 5.46
CA LYS A 316 9.00 -8.05 4.93
C LYS A 316 8.71 -6.64 5.45
N THR A 317 7.44 -6.24 5.48
CA THR A 317 7.02 -4.92 5.95
C THR A 317 7.21 -4.77 7.47
N GLU A 318 7.03 -5.83 8.25
CA GLU A 318 7.35 -5.83 9.69
C GLU A 318 8.86 -5.67 9.93
N ILE A 319 9.70 -6.34 9.13
CA ILE A 319 11.16 -6.15 9.18
C ILE A 319 11.52 -4.71 8.80
N GLU A 320 10.90 -4.15 7.76
CA GLU A 320 11.07 -2.76 7.33
C GLU A 320 10.70 -1.79 8.46
N LEU A 321 9.58 -2.02 9.14
CA LEU A 321 9.12 -1.23 10.29
C LEU A 321 10.17 -1.22 11.41
N VAL A 322 10.62 -2.41 11.85
CA VAL A 322 11.61 -2.52 12.94
C VAL A 322 12.93 -1.85 12.56
N LYS A 323 13.39 -2.00 11.31
CA LYS A 323 14.59 -1.31 10.82
C LYS A 323 14.42 0.20 10.88
N GLN A 324 13.27 0.72 10.45
CA GLN A 324 13.00 2.15 10.46
C GLN A 324 12.90 2.69 11.89
N GLU A 325 12.26 1.97 12.81
CA GLU A 325 12.20 2.35 14.24
C GLU A 325 13.59 2.42 14.87
N ARG A 326 14.49 1.48 14.52
CA ARG A 326 15.90 1.52 14.96
C ARG A 326 16.66 2.71 14.38
N ARG A 327 16.48 3.00 13.08
CA ARG A 327 17.09 4.16 12.43
C ARG A 327 16.67 5.46 13.10
N LEU A 328 15.37 5.63 13.37
CA LEU A 328 14.85 6.80 14.08
C LEU A 328 15.40 6.92 15.50
N THR A 329 15.43 5.81 16.24
CA THR A 329 16.01 5.77 17.60
C THR A 329 17.48 6.21 17.57
N SER A 330 18.28 5.61 16.68
CA SER A 330 19.69 5.97 16.52
C SER A 330 19.89 7.44 16.16
N LYS A 331 19.04 7.98 15.28
CA LYS A 331 19.15 9.37 14.85
C LYS A 331 18.78 10.35 15.98
N VAL A 332 17.73 10.02 16.75
CA VAL A 332 17.37 10.79 17.96
C VAL A 332 18.51 10.79 18.97
N THR A 333 19.12 9.63 19.25
CA THR A 333 20.28 9.56 20.16
C THR A 333 21.44 10.40 19.64
N GLN A 334 21.71 10.36 18.33
CA GLN A 334 22.74 11.21 17.71
C GLN A 334 22.45 12.70 17.94
N PHE A 335 21.23 13.16 17.69
CA PHE A 335 20.85 14.56 17.93
C PHE A 335 21.03 14.94 19.41
N ALA A 336 20.55 14.11 20.34
CA ALA A 336 20.69 14.35 21.78
C ALA A 336 22.16 14.49 22.19
N THR A 337 23.03 13.59 21.72
CA THR A 337 24.47 13.67 21.97
C THR A 337 25.09 14.94 21.37
N GLN A 338 24.74 15.30 20.14
CA GLN A 338 25.26 16.50 19.49
C GLN A 338 24.82 17.79 20.21
N PHE A 339 23.57 17.86 20.69
CA PHE A 339 23.10 18.99 21.49
C PHE A 339 23.86 19.11 22.81
N GLU A 340 24.10 18.02 23.53
CA GLU A 340 24.88 18.04 24.78
C GLU A 340 26.34 18.45 24.55
N VAL A 341 26.97 17.94 23.49
CA VAL A 341 28.35 18.31 23.12
C VAL A 341 28.45 19.80 22.82
N LEU A 342 27.59 20.32 21.92
CA LEU A 342 27.61 21.74 21.57
C LEU A 342 27.27 22.62 22.76
N ARG A 343 26.32 22.22 23.62
CA ARG A 343 26.00 22.95 24.85
C ARG A 343 27.21 23.08 25.78
N GLY A 344 27.96 21.99 25.96
CA GLY A 344 29.21 22.00 26.73
C GLY A 344 30.29 22.88 26.10
N GLN A 345 30.45 22.82 24.77
CA GLN A 345 31.40 23.65 24.02
C GLN A 345 31.07 25.14 24.10
N ILE A 346 29.79 25.51 23.97
CA ILE A 346 29.32 26.89 24.11
C ILE A 346 29.64 27.41 25.50
N LYS A 347 29.29 26.66 26.56
CA LYS A 347 29.59 27.07 27.94
C LYS A 347 31.09 27.28 28.17
N LEU A 348 31.94 26.35 27.70
CA LEU A 348 33.39 26.48 27.84
C LEU A 348 33.93 27.69 27.05
N ALA A 349 33.40 27.94 25.85
CA ALA A 349 33.80 29.10 25.05
C ALA A 349 33.34 30.42 25.69
N GLU A 350 32.17 30.47 26.32
CA GLU A 350 31.70 31.62 27.11
C GLU A 350 32.67 31.92 28.26
N GLU A 351 33.05 30.90 29.04
CA GLU A 351 34.01 31.03 30.15
C GLU A 351 35.38 31.53 29.65
N LYS A 352 35.89 30.99 28.54
CA LYS A 352 37.15 31.47 27.91
C LYS A 352 37.06 32.92 27.48
N VAL A 353 35.96 33.33 26.83
CA VAL A 353 35.75 34.71 26.39
C VAL A 353 35.74 35.66 27.58
N GLU A 354 35.15 35.27 28.71
CA GLU A 354 35.17 36.06 29.93
C GLU A 354 36.60 36.18 30.53
N GLU A 355 37.33 35.07 30.59
CA GLU A 355 38.70 35.03 31.10
C GLU A 355 39.66 35.89 30.24
N ILE A 356 39.60 35.74 28.92
CA ILE A 356 40.50 36.46 28.00
C ILE A 356 40.20 37.96 27.93
N ASN A 357 38.94 38.37 28.07
CA ASN A 357 38.59 39.78 28.18
C ASN A 357 39.16 40.37 29.48
N THR A 358 39.06 39.65 30.59
CA THR A 358 39.65 40.06 31.88
C THR A 358 41.18 40.19 31.77
N LEU A 359 41.83 39.22 31.12
CA LEU A 359 43.28 39.25 30.89
C LEU A 359 43.69 40.42 30.01
N TYR A 360 42.93 40.71 28.95
CA TYR A 360 43.19 41.83 28.06
C TYR A 360 43.14 43.17 28.81
N ASP A 361 42.13 43.36 29.65
CA ASP A 361 42.00 44.59 30.47
C ASP A 361 43.17 44.74 31.45
N GLN A 362 43.56 43.65 32.14
CA GLN A 362 44.73 43.65 33.03
C GLN A 362 46.03 43.96 32.28
N GLN A 363 46.26 43.34 31.14
CA GLN A 363 47.47 43.58 30.34
C GLN A 363 47.53 45.01 29.83
N LYS A 364 46.39 45.58 29.45
CA LYS A 364 46.32 46.98 29.05
C LYS A 364 46.72 47.92 30.19
N GLU A 365 46.26 47.67 31.41
CA GLU A 365 46.69 48.43 32.59
C GLU A 365 48.20 48.30 32.84
N LEU A 366 48.74 47.07 32.82
CA LEU A 366 50.17 46.82 33.01
C LEU A 366 51.03 47.50 31.93
N TYR A 367 50.54 47.54 30.68
CA TYR A 367 51.19 48.26 29.60
C TYR A 367 51.18 49.77 29.84
N ASP A 368 50.08 50.31 30.35
CA ASP A 368 49.98 51.72 30.71
C ASP A 368 50.94 52.11 31.84
N PHE A 369 51.26 51.18 32.76
CA PHE A 369 52.31 51.35 33.78
C PHE A 369 53.73 51.04 33.29
N GLY A 370 53.90 50.55 32.05
CA GLY A 370 55.20 50.19 31.49
C GLY A 370 55.78 48.88 32.02
N GLU A 371 54.96 48.02 32.63
CA GLU A 371 55.39 46.73 33.18
C GLU A 371 55.49 45.63 32.11
N ILE A 372 54.73 45.75 31.02
CA ILE A 372 54.77 44.83 29.87
C ILE A 372 54.92 45.60 28.55
N ILE A 373 55.20 44.87 27.46
CA ILE A 373 55.32 45.46 26.12
C ILE A 373 53.98 45.40 25.37
N PHE A 374 53.78 46.30 24.40
CA PHE A 374 52.53 46.35 23.62
C PHE A 374 52.20 45.04 22.90
N LEU A 375 53.22 44.24 22.55
CA LEU A 375 53.02 42.95 21.91
C LEU A 375 52.19 41.98 22.77
N ASP A 376 52.28 42.07 24.09
CA ASP A 376 51.53 41.19 24.98
C ASP A 376 50.03 41.55 24.96
N VAL A 377 49.71 42.85 25.04
CA VAL A 377 48.34 43.37 24.86
C VAL A 377 47.75 42.93 23.52
N GLN A 378 48.52 43.08 22.43
CA GLN A 378 48.08 42.68 21.09
C GLN A 378 47.80 41.18 21.00
N LYS A 379 48.62 40.33 21.65
CA LYS A 379 48.37 38.88 21.69
C LYS A 379 47.08 38.55 22.44
N SER A 380 46.83 39.16 23.59
CA SER A 380 45.59 38.91 24.33
C SER A 380 44.36 39.40 23.57
N GLN A 381 44.46 40.53 22.87
CA GLN A 381 43.40 41.01 21.96
C GLN A 381 43.10 39.99 20.86
N GLN A 382 44.14 39.50 20.18
CA GLN A 382 43.99 38.50 19.10
C GLN A 382 43.41 37.18 19.61
N SER A 383 43.83 36.72 20.78
CA SER A 383 43.24 35.55 21.45
C SER A 383 41.76 35.79 21.77
N GLY A 384 41.41 36.96 22.32
CA GLY A 384 40.03 37.28 22.64
C GLY A 384 39.11 37.29 21.42
N LEU A 385 39.59 37.82 20.28
CA LEU A 385 38.86 37.75 19.02
C LEU A 385 38.69 36.31 18.53
N ALA A 386 39.73 35.47 18.65
CA ALA A 386 39.66 34.07 18.26
C ALA A 386 38.64 33.29 19.09
N ASP A 387 38.62 33.49 20.41
CA ASP A 387 37.66 32.84 21.32
C ASP A 387 36.21 33.32 21.07
N GLN A 388 36.01 34.62 20.78
CA GLN A 388 34.70 35.15 20.38
C GLN A 388 34.19 34.54 19.06
N MET A 389 35.08 34.36 18.08
CA MET A 389 34.74 33.68 16.83
C MET A 389 34.43 32.19 17.08
N GLU A 390 35.17 31.52 17.96
CA GLU A 390 34.90 30.14 18.36
C GLU A 390 33.50 30.01 18.99
N LEU A 391 33.16 30.88 19.95
CA LEU A 391 31.83 30.92 20.57
C LEU A 391 30.72 31.14 19.54
N ALA A 392 30.87 32.13 18.66
CA ALA A 392 29.89 32.40 17.60
C ALA A 392 29.70 31.19 16.66
N ASN A 393 30.77 30.46 16.37
CA ASN A 393 30.70 29.24 15.55
C ASN A 393 29.88 28.15 16.25
N TYR A 394 30.15 27.86 17.53
CA TYR A 394 29.38 26.84 18.26
C TYR A 394 27.91 27.20 18.41
N GLN A 395 27.61 28.47 18.66
CA GLN A 395 26.23 28.96 18.72
C GLN A 395 25.49 28.76 17.39
N LEU A 396 26.17 29.01 16.27
CA LEU A 396 25.59 28.77 14.94
C LEU A 396 25.38 27.29 14.66
N ASP A 397 26.39 26.45 14.92
CA ASP A 397 26.31 25.00 14.70
C ASP A 397 25.14 24.41 15.51
N TYR A 398 24.90 24.93 16.71
CA TYR A 398 23.74 24.59 17.53
C TYR A 398 22.40 24.99 16.88
N GLN A 399 22.30 26.18 16.28
CA GLN A 399 21.08 26.61 15.59
C GLN A 399 20.82 25.78 14.32
N ILE A 400 21.87 25.44 13.56
CA ILE A 400 21.75 24.52 12.41
C ILE A 400 21.22 23.17 12.88
N LEU A 401 21.81 22.62 13.95
CA LEU A 401 21.37 21.35 14.53
C LEU A 401 19.90 21.38 15.00
N LYS A 402 19.47 22.51 15.57
CA LYS A 402 18.08 22.75 15.98
C LYS A 402 17.12 22.71 14.80
N GLU A 403 17.44 23.35 13.68
CA GLU A 403 16.61 23.28 12.48
C GLU A 403 16.60 21.89 11.85
N GLU A 404 17.77 21.23 11.76
CA GLU A 404 17.83 19.85 11.28
C GLU A 404 16.99 18.90 12.14
N PHE A 405 16.96 19.11 13.46
CA PHE A 405 16.14 18.36 14.38
C PHE A 405 14.64 18.62 14.17
N ILE A 406 14.23 19.87 13.92
CA ILE A 406 12.84 20.23 13.58
C ILE A 406 12.41 19.56 12.26
N LEU A 407 13.24 19.65 11.22
CA LEU A 407 12.98 19.01 9.92
C LEU A 407 12.88 17.49 10.07
N PHE A 408 13.77 16.89 10.87
CA PHE A 408 13.72 15.47 11.22
C PHE A 408 12.38 15.09 11.86
N LYS A 409 11.95 15.82 12.90
CA LYS A 409 10.62 15.60 13.54
C LYS A 409 9.46 15.69 12.52
N ASN A 410 9.62 16.52 11.49
CA ASN A 410 8.63 16.74 10.44
C ASN A 410 8.65 15.71 9.30
N GLY A 411 9.50 14.68 9.37
CA GLY A 411 9.54 13.58 8.40
C GLY A 411 10.79 13.54 7.52
N TYR A 412 11.73 14.45 7.71
CA TYR A 412 13.00 14.41 6.99
C TYR A 412 13.89 13.29 7.53
N ILE A 413 14.36 12.40 6.66
CA ILE A 413 15.28 11.34 7.03
C ILE A 413 16.47 11.45 6.09
N MET A 414 17.60 11.97 6.60
CA MET A 414 18.91 11.87 5.95
C MET A 414 19.35 10.42 5.84
#